data_AF-A0A7T5EVJ6-F1
#
_entry.id   AF-A0A7T5EVJ6-F1
#
_cell.length_a   1.000
_cell.length_b   1.000
_cell.length_c   1.000
_cell.angle_alpha   90.00
_cell.angle_beta   90.00
_cell.angle_gamma   90.00
#
_symmetry.space_group_name_H-M   'P 1'
#
loop_
_entity.id
_entity.type
_entity.pdbx_description
1 polymer ?
#
loop_
_entity_poly.entity_id
_entity_poly.type
_entity_poly.pdbx_seq_one_letter_code
_entity_poly.pdbx_strand_id
1 'polypeptide(L)'
;MSNPVRITENNNTNVRESEQRLLEKIVSRDNLNQVFKKVKANKGAHGTDGMKVDELLQYLKEHGETLIQSIQDGKYRPSPVRKVEMPKEKWASGLCEGTASVSNR
;
A
#
# COMPACT_ATOMS: atom_id res chain seq x y z
N MET A 1 -5.21 47.96 10.99
CA MET A 1 -5.44 46.57 11.43
C MET A 1 -5.86 45.77 10.20
N SER A 2 -4.97 44.91 9.71
CA SER A 2 -5.15 44.17 8.46
C SER A 2 -5.99 42.92 8.70
N ASN A 3 -7.10 42.76 8.00
CA ASN A 3 -7.89 41.52 8.05
C ASN A 3 -7.13 40.42 7.31
N PRO A 4 -6.93 39.24 7.92
CA PRO A 4 -6.30 38.13 7.22
C PRO A 4 -7.22 37.67 6.09
N VAL A 5 -6.64 37.59 4.89
CA VAL A 5 -7.26 37.04 3.68
C VAL A 5 -7.80 35.65 4.04
N ARG A 6 -9.13 35.49 4.05
CA ARG A 6 -9.74 34.15 4.09
C ARG A 6 -9.19 33.39 2.91
N ILE A 7 -8.57 32.25 3.19
CA ILE A 7 -8.12 31.29 2.18
C ILE A 7 -9.31 31.09 1.23
N THR A 8 -9.16 31.54 -0.01
CA THR A 8 -10.14 31.30 -1.06
C THR A 8 -10.25 29.79 -1.22
N GLU A 9 -11.42 29.22 -0.91
CA GLU A 9 -11.78 27.85 -1.26
C GLU A 9 -11.79 27.75 -2.79
N ASN A 10 -10.64 27.41 -3.37
CA ASN A 10 -10.56 27.04 -4.77
C ASN A 10 -11.22 25.67 -4.90
N ASN A 11 -12.54 25.69 -5.09
CA ASN A 11 -13.36 24.55 -5.51
C ASN A 11 -12.98 24.15 -6.95
N ASN A 12 -11.74 23.73 -7.18
CA ASN A 12 -11.39 22.94 -8.36
C ASN A 12 -11.86 21.51 -8.14
N THR A 13 -13.19 21.35 -8.10
CA THR A 13 -13.81 20.03 -8.04
C THR A 13 -13.83 19.43 -9.44
N ASN A 14 -12.69 18.91 -9.92
CA ASN A 14 -12.72 17.76 -10.84
C ASN A 14 -13.07 16.48 -10.04
N VAL A 15 -14.20 16.54 -9.34
CA VAL A 15 -14.71 15.47 -8.45
C VAL A 15 -15.73 14.60 -9.20
N ARG A 16 -16.28 15.09 -10.33
CA ARG A 16 -17.41 14.42 -11.01
C ARG A 16 -17.00 13.39 -12.06
N GLU A 17 -15.77 13.45 -12.60
CA GLU A 17 -15.24 12.41 -13.49
C GLU A 17 -14.42 11.33 -12.75
N SER A 18 -14.06 11.60 -11.49
CA SER A 18 -13.04 10.84 -10.75
C SER A 18 -13.57 9.72 -9.87
N GLU A 19 -14.85 9.72 -9.50
CA GLU A 19 -15.46 8.68 -8.65
C GLU A 19 -15.91 7.44 -9.44
N GLN A 20 -16.30 7.59 -10.71
CA GLN A 20 -17.04 6.53 -11.42
C GLN A 20 -16.20 5.32 -11.85
N ARG A 21 -14.86 5.33 -11.72
CA ARG A 21 -14.00 4.20 -12.15
C ARG A 21 -12.70 4.06 -11.35
N LEU A 22 -12.75 4.27 -10.03
CA LEU A 22 -11.53 4.21 -9.20
C LEU A 22 -10.92 2.80 -9.19
N LEU A 23 -11.75 1.75 -9.12
CA LEU A 23 -11.29 0.37 -9.07
C LEU A 23 -10.56 -0.03 -10.36
N GLU A 24 -11.08 0.41 -11.51
CA GLU A 24 -10.49 0.21 -12.83
C GLU A 24 -9.15 0.93 -12.95
N LYS A 25 -9.02 2.12 -12.36
CA LYS A 25 -7.73 2.84 -12.28
C LYS A 25 -6.73 2.09 -11.40
N ILE A 26 -7.16 1.56 -10.25
CA ILE A 26 -6.32 0.79 -9.33
C ILE A 26 -5.79 -0.47 -10.01
N VAL A 27 -6.64 -1.21 -10.73
CA VAL A 27 -6.25 -2.44 -11.43
C VAL A 27 -5.73 -2.20 -12.85
N SER A 28 -5.56 -0.94 -13.25
CA SER A 28 -5.02 -0.61 -14.57
C SER A 28 -3.59 -1.12 -14.72
N ARG A 29 -3.26 -1.59 -15.93
CA ARG A 29 -1.93 -2.15 -16.26
C ARG A 29 -0.79 -1.18 -15.91
N ASP A 30 -0.98 0.11 -16.19
CA ASP A 30 0.02 1.14 -15.91
C ASP A 30 0.24 1.31 -14.40
N ASN A 31 -0.84 1.35 -13.62
CA ASN A 31 -0.74 1.44 -12.17
C ASN A 31 -0.08 0.20 -11.56
N LEU A 32 -0.46 -1.00 -11.98
CA LEU A 32 0.13 -2.24 -11.47
C LEU A 32 1.63 -2.34 -11.78
N ASN A 33 2.07 -1.88 -12.95
CA ASN A 33 3.49 -1.81 -13.29
C ASN A 33 4.25 -0.80 -12.41
N GLN A 34 3.65 0.35 -12.12
CA GLN A 34 4.22 1.34 -11.19
C GLN A 34 4.34 0.78 -9.76
N VAL A 35 3.29 0.11 -9.29
CA VAL A 35 3.25 -0.53 -7.97
C VAL A 35 4.31 -1.63 -7.87
N PHE A 36 4.43 -2.49 -8.87
CA PHE A 36 5.45 -3.55 -8.89
C PHE A 36 6.88 -2.99 -8.74
N LYS A 37 7.20 -1.91 -9.46
CA LYS A 37 8.52 -1.25 -9.33
C LYS A 37 8.77 -0.73 -7.91
N LYS A 38 7.76 -0.13 -7.28
CA LYS A 38 7.87 0.36 -5.89
C LYS A 38 8.04 -0.78 -4.90
N VAL A 39 7.27 -1.85 -5.02
CA VAL A 39 7.39 -3.06 -4.17
C VAL A 39 8.78 -3.67 -4.30
N LYS A 40 9.30 -3.78 -5.52
CA LYS A 40 10.66 -4.27 -5.78
C LYS A 40 11.73 -3.34 -5.17
N ALA A 41 11.55 -2.02 -5.23
CA ALA A 41 12.49 -1.06 -4.68
C ALA A 41 12.53 -1.04 -3.14
N ASN A 42 11.41 -1.33 -2.49
CA ASN A 42 11.32 -1.34 -1.03
C ASN A 42 12.15 -2.45 -0.37
N LYS A 43 12.59 -3.48 -1.12
CA LYS A 43 13.44 -4.60 -0.64
C LYS A 43 12.99 -5.20 0.69
N GLY A 44 11.69 -5.11 1.00
CA GLY A 44 11.13 -5.55 2.27
C GLY A 44 11.25 -7.06 2.44
N ALA A 45 11.14 -7.51 3.69
CA ALA A 45 11.09 -8.94 3.97
C ALA A 45 9.79 -9.56 3.42
N HIS A 46 9.87 -10.82 2.99
CA HIS A 46 8.75 -11.57 2.47
C HIS A 46 7.59 -11.69 3.47
N GLY A 47 6.38 -11.88 2.94
CA GLY A 47 5.16 -12.04 3.72
C GLY A 47 5.09 -13.39 4.42
N THR A 48 3.89 -13.77 4.87
CA THR A 48 3.61 -15.11 5.42
C THR A 48 3.70 -16.21 4.36
N ASP A 49 3.62 -15.83 3.09
CA ASP A 49 3.78 -16.69 1.91
C ASP A 49 5.23 -17.09 1.64
N GLY A 50 6.21 -16.39 2.24
CA GLY A 50 7.64 -16.67 2.03
C GLY A 50 8.15 -16.28 0.64
N MET A 51 7.35 -15.55 -0.14
CA MET A 51 7.62 -15.28 -1.54
C MET A 51 8.74 -14.25 -1.72
N LYS A 52 9.75 -14.57 -2.53
CA LYS A 52 10.81 -13.62 -2.88
C LYS A 52 10.34 -12.64 -3.95
N VAL A 53 10.98 -11.46 -3.98
CA VAL A 53 10.71 -10.42 -4.98
C VAL A 53 10.96 -10.90 -6.41
N ASP A 54 11.90 -11.83 -6.61
CA ASP A 54 12.19 -12.41 -7.93
C ASP A 54 11.11 -13.40 -8.38
N GLU A 55 10.46 -14.09 -7.45
CA GLU A 55 9.37 -15.03 -7.70
C GLU A 55 8.05 -14.28 -7.95
N LEU A 56 7.89 -13.09 -7.35
CA LEU A 56 6.70 -12.23 -7.47
C LEU A 56 6.32 -11.96 -8.94
N LEU A 57 7.29 -11.68 -9.80
CA LEU A 57 7.00 -11.40 -11.22
C LEU A 57 6.41 -12.62 -11.93
N GLN A 58 6.93 -13.81 -11.65
CA GLN A 58 6.46 -15.04 -12.29
C GLN A 58 5.04 -15.37 -11.84
N TYR A 59 4.76 -15.27 -10.55
CA TYR A 59 3.41 -15.47 -10.00
C TYR A 59 2.39 -14.46 -10.56
N LEU A 60 2.75 -13.19 -10.70
CA LEU A 60 1.86 -12.20 -11.29
C LEU A 60 1.58 -12.47 -12.77
N LYS A 61 2.49 -13.13 -13.51
CA LYS A 61 2.22 -13.57 -14.88
C LYS A 61 1.27 -14.76 -14.93
N GLU A 62 1.39 -15.70 -14.00
CA GLU A 62 0.60 -16.93 -13.96
C GLU A 62 -0.80 -16.71 -13.35
N HIS A 63 -0.91 -15.87 -12.32
CA HIS A 63 -2.14 -15.70 -11.53
C HIS A 63 -2.71 -14.27 -11.55
N GLY A 64 -2.01 -13.31 -12.17
CA GLY A 64 -2.38 -11.89 -12.10
C GLY A 64 -3.76 -11.57 -12.66
N GLU A 65 -4.17 -12.22 -13.76
CA GLU A 65 -5.49 -12.02 -14.35
C GLU A 65 -6.60 -12.51 -13.41
N THR A 66 -6.45 -13.70 -12.84
CA THR A 66 -7.39 -14.24 -11.84
C THR A 66 -7.45 -13.37 -10.59
N LEU A 67 -6.31 -12.83 -10.15
CA LEU A 67 -6.23 -11.92 -9.02
C LEU A 67 -7.01 -10.63 -9.29
N ILE A 68 -6.78 -10.00 -10.45
CA ILE A 68 -7.51 -8.78 -10.87
C ILE A 68 -9.01 -9.05 -10.93
N GLN A 69 -9.43 -10.18 -11.52
CA GLN A 69 -10.84 -10.55 -11.59
C GLN A 69 -11.43 -10.73 -10.19
N SER A 70 -10.71 -11.39 -9.27
CA SER A 70 -11.19 -11.58 -7.90
C SER A 70 -11.35 -10.26 -7.13
N ILE A 71 -10.51 -9.26 -7.43
CA ILE A 71 -10.60 -7.91 -6.86
C ILE A 71 -11.81 -7.18 -7.44
N GLN A 72 -12.02 -7.26 -8.76
CA GLN A 72 -13.19 -6.67 -9.42
C GLN A 72 -14.50 -7.29 -8.95
N ASP A 73 -14.51 -8.61 -8.70
CA ASP A 73 -15.65 -9.35 -8.17
C ASP A 73 -15.87 -9.14 -6.66
N GLY A 74 -14.97 -8.44 -5.95
CA GLY A 74 -15.02 -8.27 -4.49
C GLY A 74 -14.74 -9.54 -3.68
N LYS A 75 -14.24 -10.59 -4.32
CA LYS A 75 -13.95 -11.92 -3.73
C LYS A 75 -12.53 -12.02 -3.17
N TYR A 76 -11.64 -11.10 -3.54
CA TYR A 76 -10.28 -11.09 -3.03
C TYR A 76 -10.25 -11.04 -1.49
N ARG A 77 -9.41 -11.88 -0.89
CA ARG A 77 -9.15 -11.92 0.56
C ARG A 77 -7.64 -11.83 0.74
N PRO A 78 -7.11 -10.70 1.26
CA PRO A 78 -5.68 -10.55 1.45
C PRO A 78 -5.16 -11.52 2.51
N SER A 79 -3.95 -12.02 2.31
CA SER A 79 -3.26 -12.86 3.29
C SER A 79 -2.98 -12.09 4.58
N PRO A 80 -2.99 -12.77 5.73
CA PRO A 80 -2.64 -12.15 7.01
C PRO A 80 -1.20 -11.61 6.98
N VAL A 81 -0.97 -10.50 7.67
CA VAL A 81 0.36 -9.85 7.73
C VAL A 81 1.29 -10.63 8.65
N ARG A 82 2.55 -10.83 8.25
CA ARG A 82 3.58 -11.47 9.07
C ARG A 82 3.96 -10.54 10.23
N LYS A 83 3.75 -11.00 11.47
CA LYS A 83 4.24 -10.31 12.67
C LYS A 83 5.74 -10.53 12.78
N VAL A 84 6.50 -9.45 12.74
CA VAL A 84 7.93 -9.46 13.02
C VAL A 84 8.15 -8.66 14.30
N GLU A 85 8.76 -9.31 15.29
CA GLU A 85 9.26 -8.61 16.47
C GLU A 85 10.49 -7.81 16.07
N MET A 86 10.35 -6.49 16.03
CA MET A 86 11.48 -5.61 15.76
C MET A 86 12.07 -5.15 17.10
N PRO A 87 13.37 -5.39 17.35
CA PRO A 87 14.03 -4.80 18.51
C PRO A 87 13.97 -3.28 18.36
N LYS A 88 13.36 -2.61 19.34
CA LYS A 88 13.37 -1.15 19.39
C LYS A 88 14.76 -0.68 19.81
N GLU A 89 15.37 0.21 19.03
CA GLU A 89 16.60 0.88 19.43
C GLU A 89 16.34 1.79 20.65
N LYS A 90 17.32 1.84 21.56
CA LYS A 90 17.29 2.76 22.70
C LYS A 90 17.47 4.19 22.18
N TRP A 91 16.39 4.96 22.15
CA TRP A 91 16.47 6.41 21.93
C TRP A 91 17.26 7.04 23.09
N ALA A 92 18.12 8.02 22.80
CA ALA A 92 19.19 8.53 23.67
C ALA A 92 18.74 9.21 25.00
N SER A 93 17.48 9.07 25.40
CA SER A 93 16.99 9.47 26.72
C SER A 93 16.23 8.32 27.38
N GLY A 94 16.95 7.22 27.60
CA GLY A 94 16.90 6.48 28.86
C GLY A 94 15.62 5.74 29.26
N LEU A 95 14.54 5.73 28.50
CA LEU A 95 13.35 4.97 28.91
C LEU A 95 12.55 4.42 27.72
N CYS A 96 12.93 3.23 27.25
CA CYS A 96 12.06 2.29 26.54
C CYS A 96 12.81 0.95 26.48
N GLU A 97 12.64 0.09 27.49
CA GLU A 97 12.93 -1.33 27.32
C GLU A 97 11.61 -2.05 27.03
N GLY A 98 11.49 -2.60 25.83
CA GLY A 98 10.29 -3.33 25.41
C GLY A 98 10.32 -3.65 23.91
N THR A 99 9.86 -4.85 23.55
CA THR A 99 9.62 -5.25 22.17
C THR A 99 8.35 -4.55 21.66
N ALA A 100 8.36 -4.10 20.41
CA ALA A 100 7.14 -3.61 19.77
C ALA A 100 6.75 -4.53 18.63
N SER A 101 5.50 -4.97 18.68
CA SER A 101 4.85 -5.63 17.55
C SER A 101 4.32 -4.57 16.60
N VAL A 102 4.73 -4.61 15.34
CA VAL A 102 4.07 -3.83 14.28
C VAL A 102 2.74 -4.52 13.97
N SER A 103 1.64 -3.86 14.33
CA SER A 103 0.28 -4.25 13.96
C SER A 103 -0.26 -3.20 12.99
N ASN A 104 -0.53 -3.58 11.74
CA ASN A 104 -1.37 -2.75 10.88
C ASN A 104 -2.82 -2.91 11.36
N ARG A 105 -3.42 -1.81 11.82
CA ARG A 105 -4.83 -1.72 12.20
C ARG A 105 -5.70 -1.55 10.95
#